data_AF-A0A2M8B124-F1
#
_entry.id   AF-A0A2M8B124-F1
#
_cell.length_a   1.000
_cell.length_b   1.000
_cell.length_c   1.000
_cell.angle_alpha   90.00
_cell.angle_beta   90.00
_cell.angle_gamma   90.00
#
_symmetry.space_group_name_H-M   'P 1'
#
loop_
_entity.id
_entity.type
_entity.pdbx_description
1 polymer ?
#
loop_
_entity_poly.entity_id
_entity_poly.type
_entity_poly.pdbx_seq_one_letter_code
_entity_poly.pdbx_strand_id
1 'polypeptide(L)'
;MCGLAGVIFGKKRRRVEEREHLAWLFTRLLLLSEERGPHATGAAWLDADGGHRLFKRPVTAERFVTDKAFSELLASMDNRATLLLGHTRWRTRGDERVNCNNHPIRAGEVIGTH
;
A
#
# COMPACT_ATOMS: atom_id res chain seq x y z
N MET A 1 17.09 2.26 4.15
CA MET A 1 16.95 1.08 3.27
C MET A 1 15.46 0.79 3.22
N CYS A 2 14.75 0.87 2.10
CA CYS A 2 13.28 0.90 2.04
C CYS A 2 12.56 -0.23 2.80
N GLY A 3 11.31 0.00 3.24
CA GLY A 3 10.44 -1.00 3.85
C GLY A 3 9.37 -1.54 2.90
N LEU A 4 9.06 -2.84 3.02
CA LEU A 4 8.04 -3.54 2.24
C LEU A 4 6.96 -4.06 3.20
N ALA A 5 5.69 -3.80 2.86
CA ALA A 5 4.54 -4.32 3.60
C ALA A 5 3.63 -5.09 2.64
N GLY A 6 3.14 -6.25 3.08
CA GLY A 6 2.26 -7.08 2.26
C GLY A 6 1.38 -7.98 3.11
N VAL A 7 0.12 -8.13 2.71
CA VAL A 7 -0.84 -9.05 3.33
C VAL A 7 -1.58 -9.78 2.21
N ILE A 8 -1.39 -11.10 2.13
CA ILE A 8 -2.09 -11.95 1.17
C ILE A 8 -3.37 -12.48 1.84
N PHE A 9 -4.50 -12.24 1.19
CA PHE A 9 -5.80 -12.67 1.65
C PHE A 9 -6.15 -14.08 1.17
N GLY A 10 -5.64 -14.49 0.01
CA GLY A 10 -6.09 -15.72 -0.65
C GLY A 10 -7.57 -15.67 -1.03
N LYS A 11 -8.08 -16.77 -1.59
CA LYS A 11 -9.45 -16.86 -2.13
C LYS A 11 -10.46 -17.23 -1.02
N LYS A 12 -10.69 -16.34 -0.06
CA LYS A 12 -11.66 -16.52 1.05
C LYS A 12 -12.62 -15.34 1.13
N ARG A 13 -13.92 -15.63 1.14
CA ARG A 13 -14.95 -14.65 1.50
C ARG A 13 -14.80 -14.28 2.98
N ARG A 14 -14.48 -13.03 3.26
CA ARG A 14 -14.28 -12.50 4.61
C ARG A 14 -15.49 -11.71 5.08
N ARG A 15 -15.71 -11.73 6.39
CA ARG A 15 -16.58 -10.78 7.07
C ARG A 15 -15.95 -9.39 7.05
N VAL A 16 -16.75 -8.37 7.37
CA VAL A 16 -16.29 -6.98 7.36
C VAL A 16 -15.16 -6.81 8.39
N GLU A 17 -15.35 -7.36 9.58
CA GLU A 17 -14.42 -7.26 10.71
C GLU A 17 -13.07 -7.95 10.42
N GLU A 18 -13.09 -9.07 9.69
CA GLU A 18 -11.87 -9.74 9.23
C GLU A 18 -11.09 -8.88 8.23
N ARG A 19 -11.79 -8.18 7.32
CA ARG A 19 -11.12 -7.26 6.37
C ARG A 19 -10.57 -6.03 7.08
N GLU A 20 -11.32 -5.47 8.03
CA GLU A 20 -10.88 -4.34 8.85
C GLU A 20 -9.64 -4.69 9.68
N HIS A 21 -9.59 -5.88 10.26
CA HIS A 21 -8.42 -6.35 11.00
C HIS A 21 -7.17 -6.45 10.10
N LEU A 22 -7.32 -6.96 8.88
CA LEU A 22 -6.21 -7.07 7.93
C LEU A 22 -5.76 -5.69 7.42
N ALA A 23 -6.70 -4.77 7.21
CA ALA A 23 -6.40 -3.38 6.85
C ALA A 23 -5.66 -2.66 8.00
N TRP A 24 -6.08 -2.89 9.24
CA TRP A 24 -5.38 -2.41 10.43
C TRP A 24 -3.96 -2.99 10.53
N LEU A 25 -3.80 -4.31 10.36
CA LEU A 25 -2.50 -4.97 10.38
C LEU A 25 -1.57 -4.39 9.32
N PHE A 26 -2.05 -4.24 8.08
CA PHE A 26 -1.30 -3.62 6.99
C PHE A 26 -0.87 -2.18 7.31
N THR A 27 -1.78 -1.38 7.89
CA THR A 27 -1.49 -0.01 8.33
C THR A 27 -0.38 0.01 9.38
N ARG A 28 -0.40 -0.92 10.35
CA ARG A 28 0.66 -1.04 11.35
C ARG A 28 1.99 -1.45 10.74
N LEU A 29 2.00 -2.35 9.75
CA LEU A 29 3.21 -2.72 9.03
C LEU A 29 3.84 -1.53 8.30
N LEU A 30 3.04 -0.66 7.68
CA LEU A 30 3.54 0.58 7.07
C LEU A 30 4.19 1.51 8.09
N LEU A 31 3.53 1.75 9.22
CA LEU A 31 4.05 2.61 10.30
C LEU A 31 5.36 2.08 10.86
N LEU A 32 5.44 0.78 11.16
CA LEU A 32 6.66 0.14 11.64
C LEU A 32 7.78 0.18 10.59
N SER A 33 7.42 0.14 9.30
CA SER A 33 8.38 0.21 8.21
C SER A 33 8.89 1.62 7.92
N GLU A 34 8.34 2.67 8.55
CA GLU A 34 8.72 4.06 8.25
C GLU A 34 10.19 4.34 8.54
N GLU A 35 10.73 3.77 9.63
CA GLU A 35 12.14 3.94 10.03
C GLU A 35 13.11 3.53 8.90
N ARG A 36 12.65 2.63 8.03
CA ARG A 36 13.40 2.11 6.89
C ARG A 36 13.37 3.08 5.70
N GLY A 37 12.33 3.92 5.58
CA GLY A 37 12.15 4.85 4.46
C GLY A 37 11.10 5.96 4.68
N PRO A 38 11.48 7.14 5.21
CA PRO A 38 10.53 8.19 5.59
C PRO A 38 10.19 9.17 4.44
N HIS A 39 10.73 8.99 3.22
CA HIS A 39 10.60 10.01 2.17
C HIS A 39 9.30 9.93 1.37
N ALA A 40 8.75 8.72 1.20
CA ALA A 40 7.47 8.53 0.53
C ALA A 40 6.82 7.22 0.96
N THR A 41 5.49 7.17 0.91
CA THR A 41 4.73 5.97 1.24
C THR A 41 3.70 5.72 0.15
N GLY A 42 3.45 4.46 -0.13
CA GLY A 42 2.38 4.05 -1.02
C GLY A 42 1.81 2.70 -0.67
N ALA A 43 0.60 2.47 -1.15
CA ALA A 43 -0.16 1.25 -0.95
C ALA A 43 -1.02 0.97 -2.18
N ALA A 44 -1.34 -0.30 -2.36
CA ALA A 44 -2.31 -0.76 -3.33
C ALA A 44 -3.03 -2.01 -2.80
N TRP A 45 -4.25 -2.22 -3.27
CA TRP A 45 -4.88 -3.54 -3.24
C TRP A 45 -5.03 -4.06 -4.67
N LEU A 46 -4.99 -5.38 -4.83
CA LEU A 46 -5.24 -6.08 -6.09
C LEU A 46 -6.29 -7.15 -5.88
N ASP A 47 -7.14 -7.37 -6.86
CA ASP A 47 -8.07 -8.50 -6.93
C ASP A 47 -7.59 -9.59 -7.90
N ALA A 48 -8.33 -10.71 -7.95
CA ALA A 48 -7.99 -11.85 -8.79
C ALA A 48 -8.25 -11.62 -10.29
N ASP A 49 -8.99 -10.59 -10.65
CA ASP A 49 -9.45 -10.29 -12.01
C ASP A 49 -8.64 -9.12 -12.64
N GLY A 50 -7.60 -8.64 -11.95
CA GLY A 50 -6.73 -7.54 -12.39
C GLY A 50 -7.21 -6.14 -11.97
N GLY A 51 -8.35 -6.04 -11.31
CA GLY A 51 -8.80 -4.82 -10.66
C GLY A 51 -7.85 -4.46 -9.52
N HIS A 52 -7.59 -3.16 -9.39
CA HIS A 52 -6.65 -2.64 -8.42
C HIS A 52 -6.94 -1.18 -8.13
N ARG A 53 -6.43 -0.72 -6.99
CA ARG A 53 -6.35 0.71 -6.70
C ARG A 53 -5.00 1.01 -6.07
N LEU A 54 -4.41 2.13 -6.47
CA LEU A 54 -3.07 2.53 -6.07
C LEU A 54 -3.11 3.95 -5.51
N PHE A 55 -2.49 4.15 -4.36
CA PHE A 55 -2.35 5.45 -3.74
C PHE A 55 -0.92 5.62 -3.19
N LYS A 56 -0.29 6.76 -3.46
CA LYS A 56 1.08 7.05 -3.05
C LYS A 56 1.32 8.56 -2.93
N ARG A 57 2.14 8.96 -1.96
CA ARG A 57 2.46 10.35 -1.64
C ARG A 57 3.93 10.48 -1.18
N PRO A 58 4.58 11.63 -1.43
CA PRO A 58 5.91 11.96 -0.90
C PRO A 58 5.86 12.39 0.56
N VAL A 59 5.29 11.54 1.42
CA VAL A 59 5.18 11.78 2.87
C VAL A 59 5.53 10.51 3.64
N THR A 60 5.83 10.70 4.92
CA THR A 60 6.03 9.63 5.90
C THR A 60 4.80 8.73 6.00
N ALA A 61 4.95 7.50 6.50
CA ALA A 61 3.82 6.60 6.71
C ALA A 61 2.83 7.17 7.73
N GLU A 62 3.33 7.82 8.79
CA GLU A 62 2.53 8.51 9.81
C GLU A 62 1.56 9.52 9.18
N ARG A 63 2.03 10.35 8.25
CA ARG A 63 1.18 11.29 7.51
C ARG A 63 0.33 10.59 6.46
N PHE A 64 0.86 9.56 5.81
CA PHE A 64 0.16 8.84 4.76
C PHE A 64 -1.10 8.14 5.28
N VAL A 65 -1.04 7.50 6.45
CA VAL A 65 -2.17 6.73 7.01
C VAL A 65 -3.29 7.60 7.55
N THR A 66 -3.04 8.89 7.74
CA THR A 66 -4.05 9.89 8.15
C THR A 66 -4.68 10.61 6.96
N ASP A 67 -4.16 10.41 5.73
CA ASP A 67 -4.75 10.97 4.52
C ASP A 67 -6.10 10.29 4.23
N LYS A 68 -7.14 11.09 3.97
CA LYS A 68 -8.48 10.60 3.62
C LYS A 68 -8.45 9.62 2.44
N ALA A 69 -7.60 9.85 1.44
CA ALA A 69 -7.47 8.97 0.28
C ALA A 69 -6.92 7.58 0.65
N PHE A 70 -6.13 7.46 1.73
CA PHE A 70 -5.72 6.15 2.26
C PHE A 70 -6.90 5.41 2.90
N SER A 71 -7.71 6.10 3.71
CA SER A 71 -8.93 5.51 4.25
C SER A 71 -9.90 5.07 3.15
N GLU A 72 -10.07 5.89 2.10
CA GLU A 72 -10.88 5.55 0.93
C GLU A 72 -10.32 4.37 0.14
N LEU A 73 -8.99 4.24 0.02
CA LEU A 73 -8.34 3.07 -0.58
C LEU A 73 -8.75 1.80 0.14
N LEU A 74 -8.61 1.77 1.47
CA LEU A 74 -8.95 0.60 2.28
C LEU A 74 -10.45 0.30 2.26
N ALA A 75 -11.30 1.32 2.33
CA ALA A 75 -12.76 1.17 2.28
C ALA A 75 -13.28 0.64 0.93
N SER A 76 -12.56 0.91 -0.16
CA SER A 76 -12.92 0.39 -1.49
C SER A 76 -12.62 -1.10 -1.71
N MET A 77 -11.99 -1.76 -0.74
CA MET A 77 -11.63 -3.16 -0.82
C MET A 77 -12.83 -4.06 -0.52
N ASP A 78 -13.16 -4.95 -1.45
CA ASP A 78 -14.21 -5.96 -1.28
C ASP A 78 -13.63 -7.38 -1.18
N ASN A 79 -14.49 -8.41 -1.26
CA ASN A 79 -14.06 -9.81 -1.16
C ASN A 79 -13.34 -10.35 -2.41
N ARG A 80 -13.24 -9.58 -3.49
CA ARG A 80 -12.41 -9.94 -4.66
C ARG A 80 -10.96 -9.61 -4.44
N ALA A 81 -10.65 -8.63 -3.57
CA ALA A 81 -9.29 -8.31 -3.21
C ALA A 81 -8.55 -9.55 -2.68
N THR A 82 -7.33 -9.75 -3.14
CA THR A 82 -6.47 -10.90 -2.81
C THR A 82 -5.17 -10.48 -2.13
N LEU A 83 -4.76 -9.23 -2.29
CA LEU A 83 -3.49 -8.70 -1.81
C LEU A 83 -3.65 -7.23 -1.40
N LEU A 84 -3.08 -6.88 -0.24
CA LEU A 84 -2.59 -5.52 0.04
C LEU A 84 -1.07 -5.54 -0.06
N LEU A 85 -0.50 -4.55 -0.75
CA LEU A 85 0.94 -4.31 -0.74
C LEU A 85 1.23 -2.82 -0.57
N GLY A 86 2.35 -2.51 0.03
CA GLY A 86 2.78 -1.15 0.27
C GLY A 86 4.27 -1.06 0.52
N HIS A 87 4.75 0.16 0.59
CA HIS A 87 6.17 0.44 0.65
C HIS A 87 6.45 1.81 1.28
N THR A 88 7.50 1.86 2.10
CA THR A 88 8.07 3.08 2.67
C THR A 88 9.44 3.32 2.02
N ARG A 89 9.56 4.45 1.32
CA ARG A 89 10.68 4.72 0.40
C ARG A 89 11.80 5.47 1.10
N TRP A 90 12.99 4.91 1.01
CA TRP A 90 14.23 5.66 1.18
C TRP A 90 14.74 6.08 -0.20
N ARG A 91 14.63 7.36 -0.57
CA ARG A 91 15.08 7.81 -1.89
C ARG A 91 16.60 7.65 -2.04
N THR A 92 17.01 7.03 -3.13
CA THR A 92 18.42 6.96 -3.58
C THR A 92 18.57 7.43 -5.02
N ARG A 93 17.55 7.23 -5.85
CA ARG A 93 17.44 7.68 -7.25
C ARG A 93 16.04 8.24 -7.51
N GLY A 94 15.97 9.38 -8.20
CA GLY A 94 14.71 10.06 -8.54
C GLY A 94 14.07 10.79 -7.35
N ASP A 95 13.52 11.97 -7.61
CA ASP A 95 12.82 12.78 -6.59
C ASP A 95 11.50 12.10 -6.19
N GLU A 96 11.21 12.03 -4.89
CA GLU A 96 9.96 11.52 -4.32
C GLU A 96 8.74 12.34 -4.71
N ARG A 97 8.89 13.64 -4.97
CA ARG A 97 7.80 14.52 -5.40
C ARG A 97 7.29 14.12 -6.78
N VAL A 98 8.13 13.49 -7.59
CA VAL A 98 7.74 12.86 -8.84
C VAL A 98 7.11 11.50 -8.50
N ASN A 99 5.77 11.49 -8.37
CA ASN A 99 5.05 10.37 -7.77
C ASN A 99 5.21 9.04 -8.52
N CYS A 100 5.57 9.04 -9.81
CA CYS A 100 5.88 7.83 -10.56
C CYS A 100 7.14 7.10 -10.04
N ASN A 101 8.06 7.80 -9.37
CA ASN A 101 9.23 7.20 -8.71
C ASN A 101 8.89 6.49 -7.40
N ASN A 102 7.71 6.73 -6.83
CA ASN A 102 7.30 6.12 -5.57
C ASN A 102 6.61 4.78 -5.82
N HIS A 103 6.77 3.87 -4.86
CA HIS A 103 6.19 2.53 -4.93
C HIS A 103 4.80 2.50 -4.26
N PRO A 104 3.89 1.59 -4.65
CA PRO A 104 4.03 0.60 -5.72
C PRO A 104 4.21 1.21 -7.12
N ILE A 105 5.02 0.55 -7.95
CA ILE A 105 5.22 0.87 -9.36
C ILE A 105 4.24 0.02 -10.17
N ARG A 106 3.57 0.66 -11.13
CA ARG A 106 2.81 -0.04 -12.17
C ARG A 106 3.61 -0.01 -13.47
N ALA A 107 3.93 -1.18 -13.99
CA ALA A 107 4.58 -1.38 -15.28
C ALA A 107 3.70 -2.32 -16.12
N GLY A 108 2.89 -1.73 -17.01
CA GLY A 108 1.87 -2.48 -17.75
C GLY A 108 0.84 -3.11 -16.81
N GLU A 109 0.78 -4.45 -16.85
CA GLU A 109 -0.10 -5.28 -16.02
C GLU A 109 0.52 -5.70 -14.68
N VAL A 110 1.78 -5.33 -14.44
CA VAL A 110 2.49 -5.67 -13.20
C VAL A 110 2.45 -4.49 -12.23
N ILE A 111 2.06 -4.75 -10.98
CA ILE A 111 2.18 -3.81 -9.86
C ILE A 111 3.10 -4.43 -8.82
N GLY A 112 4.14 -3.71 -8.42
CA GLY A 112 5.14 -4.24 -7.51
C GLY A 112 5.80 -3.17 -6.63
N THR A 113 6.46 -3.66 -5.59
CA THR A 113 7.32 -2.88 -4.68
C THR A 113 8.71 -3.50 -4.69
N HIS A 114 9.74 -2.68 -4.50
CA HIS A 114 11.15 -3.07 -4.44
C HIS A 114 11.84 -2.30 -3.31
#